data_AF-A0AA49JTX2-F1
#
_entry.id   AF-A0AA49JTX2-F1
#
_cell.length_a   1.000
_cell.length_b   1.000
_cell.length_c   1.000
_cell.angle_alpha   90.00
_cell.angle_beta   90.00
_cell.angle_gamma   90.00
#
_symmetry.space_group_name_H-M   'P 1'
#
loop_
_entity.id
_entity.type
_entity.pdbx_description
1 polymer ?
#
loop_
_entity_poly.entity_id
_entity_poly.type
_entity_poly.pdbx_seq_one_letter_code
_entity_poly.pdbx_strand_id
1 'polypeptide(L)'
;MTDSTAVALQRLGDSLQIVLLERSVLSAGLSASWTGVVVGLLGVLFAVLAIITAFALYRQTKDFHARAEAMVAEYRNMVEQASEDARLSVATALDSLKAEAATVTKRLEETSSSQAAQRTELEDRQRQIEQRRKQLEEREAALDAASRARAIEFNVQVPWHVSNARSAAALSQKRNWLSVVPRVCPNCGWVEQGAGNHPVSVKPKNSCPDCGYEFSRPVL
;
A
#
# COMPACT_ATOMS: atom_id res chain seq x y z
N MET A 1 -110.75 36.65 -4.67
CA MET A 1 -110.74 37.05 -6.11
C MET A 1 -109.53 37.94 -6.42
N THR A 2 -108.31 37.56 -6.01
CA THR A 2 -107.10 38.39 -6.15
C THR A 2 -105.94 37.68 -6.85
N ASP A 3 -106.06 36.38 -7.14
CA ASP A 3 -104.95 35.61 -7.73
C ASP A 3 -104.87 35.70 -9.26
N SER A 4 -105.95 36.08 -9.94
CA SER A 4 -105.98 36.10 -11.41
C SER A 4 -105.29 37.31 -12.03
N THR A 5 -105.15 38.42 -11.29
CA THR A 5 -104.49 39.65 -11.76
C THR A 5 -102.97 39.59 -11.59
N ALA A 6 -102.47 38.91 -10.55
CA ALA A 6 -101.03 38.71 -10.33
C ALA A 6 -100.40 37.83 -11.43
N VAL A 7 -101.07 36.75 -11.83
CA VAL A 7 -100.58 35.85 -12.88
C VAL A 7 -100.59 36.53 -14.27
N ALA A 8 -101.55 37.41 -14.53
CA ALA A 8 -101.62 38.18 -15.77
C ALA A 8 -100.48 39.23 -15.87
N LEU A 9 -100.18 39.91 -14.76
CA LEU A 9 -99.07 40.87 -14.68
C LEU A 9 -97.71 40.19 -14.83
N GLN A 10 -97.54 38.98 -14.29
CA GLN A 10 -96.28 38.24 -14.39
C GLN A 10 -96.03 37.74 -15.82
N ARG A 11 -97.07 37.24 -16.52
CA ARG A 11 -96.95 36.87 -17.94
C ARG A 11 -96.70 38.07 -18.87
N LEU A 12 -97.21 39.25 -18.52
CA LEU A 12 -96.91 40.50 -19.23
C LEU A 12 -95.46 40.95 -18.99
N GLY A 13 -94.91 40.78 -17.79
CA GLY A 13 -93.51 41.04 -17.48
C GLY A 13 -92.55 40.12 -18.24
N ASP A 14 -92.82 38.82 -18.25
CA ASP A 14 -91.96 37.83 -18.90
C ASP A 14 -91.94 38.00 -20.44
N SER A 15 -93.09 38.32 -21.05
CA SER A 15 -93.15 38.61 -22.49
C SER A 15 -92.41 39.89 -22.88
N LEU A 16 -92.44 40.92 -22.03
CA LEU A 16 -91.67 42.16 -22.25
C LEU A 16 -90.16 41.94 -22.11
N GLN A 17 -89.75 41.11 -21.16
CA GLN A 17 -88.33 40.76 -20.99
C GLN A 17 -87.81 39.95 -22.18
N ILE A 18 -88.59 39.02 -22.72
CA ILE A 18 -88.22 38.24 -23.91
C ILE A 18 -88.08 39.16 -25.13
N VAL A 19 -89.00 40.11 -25.33
CA VAL A 19 -88.91 41.07 -26.46
C VAL A 19 -87.72 42.02 -26.31
N LEU A 20 -87.39 42.44 -25.09
CA LEU A 20 -86.19 43.25 -24.82
C LEU A 20 -84.88 42.45 -25.01
N LEU A 21 -84.88 41.16 -24.67
CA LEU A 21 -83.77 40.25 -24.93
C LEU A 21 -83.60 39.98 -26.44
N GLU A 22 -84.67 39.75 -27.19
CA GLU A 22 -84.59 39.61 -28.65
C GLU A 22 -84.09 40.90 -29.31
N ARG A 23 -84.54 42.08 -28.87
CA ARG A 23 -84.07 43.36 -29.42
C ARG A 23 -82.61 43.65 -29.10
N SER A 24 -82.13 43.25 -27.93
CA SER A 24 -80.72 43.40 -27.54
C SER A 24 -79.81 42.38 -28.23
N VAL A 25 -80.31 41.18 -28.51
CA VAL A 25 -79.59 40.18 -29.32
C VAL A 25 -79.56 40.58 -30.80
N LEU A 26 -80.60 41.22 -31.33
CA LEU A 26 -80.61 41.76 -32.68
C LEU A 26 -79.75 43.03 -32.83
N SER A 27 -79.59 43.84 -31.79
CA SER A 27 -78.68 45.00 -31.79
C SER A 27 -77.23 44.63 -31.47
N ALA A 28 -77.00 43.56 -30.72
CA ALA A 28 -75.70 42.92 -30.56
C ALA A 28 -75.32 42.01 -31.75
N GLY A 29 -76.31 41.68 -32.59
CA GLY A 29 -76.15 40.94 -33.82
C GLY A 29 -75.43 41.80 -34.86
N LEU A 30 -74.09 41.84 -34.77
CA LEU A 30 -73.10 42.09 -35.83
C LEU A 30 -73.58 42.88 -37.06
N SER A 31 -74.32 43.96 -36.84
CA SER A 31 -75.01 44.68 -37.90
C SER A 31 -74.06 45.75 -38.41
N ALA A 32 -73.08 45.33 -39.21
CA ALA A 32 -72.26 46.18 -40.07
C ALA A 32 -71.79 47.51 -39.42
N SER A 33 -71.59 47.51 -38.10
CA SER A 33 -71.12 48.67 -37.38
C SER A 33 -69.62 48.70 -37.58
N TRP A 34 -69.09 49.90 -37.84
CA TRP A 34 -67.66 50.12 -38.08
C TRP A 34 -66.77 49.43 -37.03
N THR A 35 -67.24 49.37 -35.78
CA THR A 35 -66.59 48.67 -34.67
C THR A 35 -66.46 47.16 -34.88
N GLY A 36 -67.50 46.49 -35.40
CA GLY A 36 -67.45 45.06 -35.71
C GLY A 36 -66.45 44.72 -36.83
N VAL A 37 -66.37 45.58 -37.84
CA VAL A 37 -65.38 45.43 -38.94
C VAL A 37 -63.95 45.62 -38.42
N VAL A 38 -63.72 46.63 -37.57
CA VAL A 38 -62.40 46.89 -36.97
C VAL A 38 -61.97 45.72 -36.07
N VAL A 39 -62.87 45.18 -35.25
CA VAL A 39 -62.57 44.01 -34.39
C VAL A 39 -62.30 42.76 -35.23
N GLY A 40 -63.05 42.55 -36.31
CA GLY A 40 -62.80 41.46 -37.26
C GLY A 40 -61.42 41.56 -37.93
N LEU A 41 -61.06 42.76 -38.40
CA LEU A 41 -59.74 43.01 -39.00
C LEU A 41 -58.60 42.79 -37.99
N LEU A 42 -58.75 43.26 -36.75
CA LEU A 42 -57.79 43.02 -35.67
C LEU A 42 -57.65 41.53 -35.35
N GLY A 43 -58.75 40.79 -35.31
CA GLY A 43 -58.75 39.34 -35.10
C GLY A 43 -58.01 38.59 -36.20
N VAL A 44 -58.22 38.96 -37.47
CA VAL A 44 -57.48 38.38 -38.61
C VAL A 44 -56.00 38.72 -38.52
N LEU A 45 -55.64 39.97 -38.22
CA LEU A 45 -54.25 40.39 -38.04
C LEU A 45 -53.56 39.60 -36.93
N PHE A 46 -54.23 39.40 -35.80
CA PHE A 46 -53.73 38.61 -34.69
C PHE A 46 -53.52 37.14 -35.08
N ALA A 47 -54.48 36.55 -35.80
CA ALA A 47 -54.36 35.18 -36.30
C ALA A 47 -53.17 35.02 -37.25
N VAL A 48 -52.97 35.95 -38.18
CA VAL A 48 -51.82 35.95 -39.09
C VAL A 48 -50.51 36.07 -38.31
N LEU A 49 -50.42 36.98 -37.34
CA LEU A 49 -49.24 37.12 -36.48
C LEU A 49 -48.96 35.85 -35.68
N ALA A 50 -50.00 35.19 -35.14
CA ALA A 50 -49.86 33.93 -34.41
C ALA A 50 -49.34 32.79 -35.31
N ILE A 51 -49.78 32.73 -36.57
CA ILE A 51 -49.28 31.73 -37.53
C ILE A 51 -47.81 32.00 -37.86
N ILE A 52 -47.43 33.26 -38.08
CA ILE A 52 -46.04 33.63 -38.38
C ILE A 52 -45.12 33.30 -37.19
N THR A 53 -45.53 33.63 -35.96
CA THR A 53 -44.74 33.31 -34.76
C THR A 53 -44.64 31.81 -34.52
N ALA A 54 -45.72 31.05 -34.70
CA ALA A 54 -45.69 29.59 -34.62
C ALA A 54 -44.73 28.97 -35.65
N PHE A 55 -44.73 29.48 -36.89
CA PHE A 55 -43.82 29.01 -37.93
C PHE A 55 -42.35 29.36 -37.64
N ALA A 56 -42.09 30.56 -37.12
CA ALA A 56 -40.76 30.99 -36.70
C ALA A 56 -40.22 30.12 -35.56
N LEU A 57 -41.05 29.85 -34.54
CA LEU A 57 -40.71 28.95 -33.44
C LEU A 57 -40.45 27.53 -33.95
N TYR A 58 -41.31 26.99 -34.83
CA TYR A 58 -41.12 25.66 -35.41
C TYR A 58 -39.78 25.54 -36.15
N ARG A 59 -39.40 26.54 -36.97
CA ARG A 59 -38.10 26.56 -37.65
C ARG A 59 -36.94 26.60 -36.66
N GLN A 60 -37.00 27.49 -35.67
CA GLN A 60 -35.97 27.57 -34.65
C GLN A 60 -35.82 26.25 -33.89
N THR A 61 -36.92 25.64 -33.46
CA THR A 61 -36.91 24.35 -32.76
C THR A 61 -36.25 23.26 -33.59
N LYS A 62 -36.49 23.22 -34.91
CA LYS A 62 -35.86 22.24 -35.80
C LYS A 62 -34.34 22.43 -35.87
N ASP A 63 -33.88 23.68 -36.00
CA ASP A 63 -32.45 23.98 -36.03
C ASP A 63 -31.77 23.68 -34.68
N PHE A 64 -32.46 23.94 -33.57
CA PHE A 64 -31.98 23.55 -32.23
C PHE A 64 -31.91 22.05 -32.06
N HIS A 65 -32.90 21.29 -32.55
CA HIS A 65 -32.87 19.83 -32.48
C HIS A 65 -31.70 19.25 -33.27
N ALA A 66 -31.48 19.73 -34.50
CA ALA A 66 -30.36 19.27 -35.33
C ALA A 66 -29.00 19.56 -34.67
N ARG A 67 -28.83 20.74 -34.04
CA ARG A 67 -27.61 21.08 -33.30
C ARG A 67 -27.45 20.25 -32.03
N ALA A 68 -28.54 19.99 -31.31
CA ALA A 68 -28.52 19.15 -30.11
C ALA A 68 -28.14 17.70 -30.46
N GLU A 69 -28.70 17.14 -31.52
CA GLU A 69 -28.34 15.81 -32.02
C GLU A 69 -26.87 15.74 -32.46
N ALA A 70 -26.38 16.76 -33.16
CA ALA A 70 -24.97 16.84 -33.55
C ALA A 70 -24.04 16.87 -32.32
N MET A 71 -24.36 17.68 -31.32
CA MET A 71 -23.61 17.75 -30.06
C MET A 71 -23.64 16.40 -29.32
N VAL A 72 -24.80 15.75 -29.23
CA VAL A 72 -24.93 14.43 -28.60
C VAL A 72 -24.10 13.38 -29.33
N ALA A 73 -24.08 13.40 -30.67
CA ALA A 73 -23.27 12.49 -31.47
C ALA A 73 -21.77 12.72 -31.23
N GLU A 74 -21.33 13.99 -31.16
CA GLU A 74 -19.95 14.34 -30.86
C GLU A 74 -19.54 13.89 -29.45
N TYR A 75 -20.36 14.17 -28.42
CA TYR A 75 -20.11 13.70 -27.06
C TYR A 75 -20.07 12.17 -26.97
N ARG A 76 -20.94 11.45 -27.70
CA ARG A 76 -20.89 9.98 -27.76
C ARG A 76 -19.58 9.49 -28.35
N ASN A 77 -19.14 10.05 -29.47
CA ASN A 77 -17.87 9.68 -30.09
C ASN A 77 -16.68 9.96 -29.16
N MET A 78 -16.67 11.11 -28.48
CA MET A 78 -15.60 11.43 -27.52
C MET A 78 -15.57 10.46 -26.34
N VAL A 79 -16.75 10.10 -25.79
CA VAL A 79 -16.85 9.14 -24.70
C VAL A 79 -16.41 7.75 -25.17
N GLU A 80 -16.80 7.34 -26.37
CA GLU A 80 -16.43 6.05 -26.94
C GLU A 80 -14.91 5.96 -27.15
N GLN A 81 -14.30 6.97 -27.76
CA GLN A 81 -12.84 7.07 -27.92
C GLN A 81 -12.11 7.06 -26.57
N ALA A 82 -12.55 7.87 -25.60
CA ALA A 82 -11.96 7.89 -24.27
C ALA A 82 -12.09 6.51 -23.58
N SER A 83 -13.18 5.79 -23.81
CA SER A 83 -13.38 4.44 -23.26
C SER A 83 -12.47 3.40 -23.93
N GLU A 84 -12.20 3.52 -25.23
CA GLU A 84 -11.27 2.66 -25.94
C GLU A 84 -9.82 2.91 -25.50
N ASP A 85 -9.42 4.16 -25.41
CA ASP A 85 -8.09 4.54 -24.90
C ASP A 85 -7.89 4.05 -23.46
N ALA A 86 -8.90 4.22 -22.60
CA ALA A 86 -8.87 3.69 -21.24
C ALA A 86 -8.73 2.16 -21.23
N ARG A 87 -9.47 1.44 -22.09
CA ARG A 87 -9.36 -0.03 -22.21
C ARG A 87 -7.97 -0.46 -22.68
N LEU A 88 -7.40 0.21 -23.67
CA LEU A 88 -6.05 -0.07 -24.17
C LEU A 88 -4.98 0.20 -23.10
N SER A 89 -5.11 1.31 -22.36
CA SER A 89 -4.19 1.63 -21.26
C SER A 89 -4.26 0.60 -20.13
N VAL A 90 -5.47 0.13 -19.78
CA VAL A 90 -5.66 -0.91 -18.77
C VAL A 90 -5.10 -2.24 -19.26
N ALA A 91 -5.34 -2.62 -20.52
CA ALA A 91 -4.82 -3.86 -21.09
C ALA A 91 -3.29 -3.89 -21.07
N THR A 92 -2.66 -2.80 -21.52
CA THR A 92 -1.18 -2.68 -21.53
C THR A 92 -0.58 -2.73 -20.13
N ALA A 93 -1.18 -2.03 -19.16
CA ALA A 93 -0.75 -2.10 -17.76
C ALA A 93 -0.93 -3.50 -17.16
N LEU A 94 -2.01 -4.19 -17.52
CA LEU A 94 -2.26 -5.55 -17.03
C LEU A 94 -1.26 -6.55 -17.61
N ASP A 95 -0.87 -6.40 -18.88
CA ASP A 95 0.17 -7.23 -19.49
C ASP A 95 1.57 -6.92 -18.96
N SER A 96 1.88 -5.66 -18.63
CA SER A 96 3.15 -5.33 -17.96
C SER A 96 3.21 -5.95 -16.56
N LEU A 97 2.12 -5.88 -15.78
CA LEU A 97 2.05 -6.51 -14.46
C LEU A 97 2.18 -8.03 -14.53
N LYS A 98 1.60 -8.69 -15.54
CA LYS A 98 1.80 -10.13 -15.76
C LYS A 98 3.26 -10.46 -16.06
N ALA A 99 3.92 -9.66 -16.89
CA ALA A 99 5.34 -9.85 -17.20
C ALA A 99 6.20 -9.68 -15.95
N GLU A 100 5.95 -8.65 -15.15
CA GLU A 100 6.63 -8.43 -13.86
C GLU A 100 6.39 -9.61 -12.91
N ALA A 101 5.14 -10.07 -12.75
CA ALA A 101 4.82 -11.23 -11.93
C ALA A 101 5.57 -12.51 -12.39
N ALA A 102 5.68 -12.74 -13.71
CA ALA A 102 6.45 -13.85 -14.27
C ALA A 102 7.95 -13.73 -13.96
N THR A 103 8.51 -12.52 -13.99
CA THR A 103 9.93 -12.32 -13.63
C THR A 103 10.17 -12.52 -12.13
N VAL A 104 9.26 -12.05 -11.27
CA VAL A 104 9.37 -12.20 -9.82
C VAL A 104 9.24 -13.67 -9.42
N THR A 105 8.29 -14.39 -10.00
CA THR A 105 8.14 -15.84 -9.75
C THR A 105 9.39 -16.62 -10.18
N LYS A 106 9.93 -16.33 -11.36
CA LYS A 106 11.19 -16.95 -11.80
C LYS A 106 12.35 -16.66 -10.84
N ARG A 107 12.51 -15.41 -10.40
CA ARG A 107 13.55 -15.04 -9.41
C ARG A 107 13.34 -15.76 -8.07
N LEU A 108 12.09 -15.95 -7.65
CA LEU A 108 11.77 -16.67 -6.42
C LEU A 108 12.12 -18.16 -6.53
N GLU A 109 11.88 -18.78 -7.69
CA GLU A 109 12.31 -20.15 -7.99
C GLU A 109 13.85 -20.30 -8.01
N GLU A 110 14.55 -19.37 -8.65
CA GLU A 110 16.03 -19.33 -8.65
C GLU A 110 16.58 -19.14 -7.22
N THR A 111 15.96 -18.29 -6.42
CA THR A 111 16.37 -18.06 -5.03
C THR A 111 16.09 -19.28 -4.15
N SER A 112 14.93 -19.91 -4.32
CA SER A 112 14.57 -21.09 -3.52
C SER A 112 15.43 -22.31 -3.87
N SER A 113 15.76 -22.51 -5.14
CA SER A 113 16.71 -23.56 -5.56
C SER A 113 18.14 -23.30 -5.05
N SER A 114 18.61 -22.05 -5.11
CA SER A 114 19.88 -21.65 -4.50
C SER A 114 19.91 -21.88 -2.99
N GLN A 115 18.82 -21.55 -2.29
CA GLN A 115 18.70 -21.78 -0.86
C GLN A 115 18.71 -23.29 -0.52
N ALA A 116 18.06 -24.13 -1.33
CA ALA A 116 18.11 -25.58 -1.16
C ALA A 116 19.53 -26.12 -1.33
N ALA A 117 20.27 -25.65 -2.35
CA ALA A 117 21.66 -26.01 -2.56
C ALA A 117 22.56 -25.59 -1.38
N GLN A 118 22.38 -24.36 -0.86
CA GLN A 118 23.12 -23.88 0.31
C GLN A 118 22.83 -24.72 1.56
N ARG A 119 21.59 -25.18 1.76
CA ARG A 119 21.24 -26.08 2.86
C ARG A 119 21.97 -27.42 2.73
N THR A 120 21.97 -28.02 1.54
CA THR A 120 22.70 -29.28 1.33
C THR A 120 24.21 -29.13 1.55
N GLU A 121 24.80 -28.02 1.11
CA GLU A 121 26.23 -27.75 1.35
C GLU A 121 26.53 -27.57 2.84
N LEU A 122 25.66 -26.88 3.59
CA LEU A 122 25.78 -26.73 5.04
C LEU A 122 25.70 -28.08 5.75
N GLU A 123 24.77 -28.95 5.37
CA GLU A 123 24.64 -30.31 5.92
C GLU A 123 25.91 -31.14 5.68
N ASP A 124 26.47 -31.09 4.47
CA ASP A 124 27.70 -31.80 4.14
C ASP A 124 28.93 -31.25 4.88
N ARG A 125 29.04 -29.92 5.02
CA ARG A 125 30.08 -29.31 5.86
C ARG A 125 29.94 -29.72 7.32
N GLN A 126 28.71 -29.80 7.84
CA GLN A 126 28.46 -30.26 9.21
C GLN A 126 28.91 -31.71 9.41
N ARG A 127 28.61 -32.61 8.46
CA ARG A 127 29.11 -33.99 8.48
C ARG A 127 30.64 -34.06 8.46
N GLN A 128 31.30 -33.24 7.64
CA GLN A 128 32.77 -33.18 7.61
C GLN A 128 33.36 -32.68 8.94
N ILE A 129 32.73 -31.69 9.58
CA ILE A 129 33.15 -31.20 10.90
C ILE A 129 33.03 -32.31 11.94
N GLU A 130 31.90 -33.05 11.96
CA GLU A 130 31.71 -34.18 12.88
C GLU A 130 32.74 -35.29 12.66
N GLN A 131 33.04 -35.63 11.41
CA GLN A 131 34.09 -36.60 11.09
C GLN A 131 35.47 -36.15 11.57
N ARG A 132 35.85 -34.89 11.31
CA ARG A 132 37.12 -34.33 11.80
C ARG A 132 37.19 -34.30 13.32
N ARG A 133 36.08 -33.99 13.98
CA ARG A 133 36.00 -34.03 15.44
C ARG A 133 36.26 -35.44 15.97
N LYS A 134 35.63 -36.48 15.41
CA LYS A 134 35.90 -37.88 15.78
C LYS A 134 37.37 -38.26 15.57
N GLN A 135 37.96 -37.87 14.44
CA GLN A 135 39.38 -38.12 14.17
C GLN A 135 40.31 -37.41 15.16
N LEU A 136 39.96 -36.19 15.59
CA LEU A 136 40.70 -35.46 16.62
C LEU A 136 40.56 -36.16 17.98
N GLU A 137 39.34 -36.55 18.37
CA GLU A 137 39.08 -37.29 19.61
C GLU A 137 39.86 -38.62 19.64
N GLU A 138 39.91 -39.36 18.53
CA GLU A 138 40.71 -40.58 18.39
C GLU A 138 42.23 -40.31 18.51
N ARG A 139 42.73 -39.23 17.89
CA ARG A 139 44.14 -38.84 17.97
C ARG A 139 44.53 -38.38 19.37
N GLU A 140 43.67 -37.62 20.04
CA GLU A 140 43.85 -37.21 21.43
C GLU A 140 43.89 -38.42 22.35
N ALA A 141 42.95 -39.36 22.21
CA ALA A 141 42.96 -40.60 22.97
C ALA A 141 44.23 -41.44 22.71
N ALA A 142 44.72 -41.48 21.47
CA ALA A 142 45.97 -42.16 21.12
C ALA A 142 47.20 -41.46 21.73
N LEU A 143 47.25 -40.13 21.71
CA LEU A 143 48.31 -39.35 22.36
C LEU A 143 48.29 -39.54 23.88
N ASP A 144 47.12 -39.58 24.51
CA ASP A 144 46.94 -39.86 25.94
C ASP A 144 47.31 -41.30 26.31
N ALA A 145 47.01 -42.26 25.44
CA ALA A 145 47.47 -43.64 25.61
C ALA A 145 48.99 -43.74 25.49
N ALA A 146 49.58 -43.07 24.49
CA ALA A 146 51.02 -43.04 24.27
C ALA A 146 51.77 -42.33 25.40
N SER A 147 51.24 -41.23 25.93
CA SER A 147 51.81 -40.51 27.05
C SER A 147 51.77 -41.35 28.34
N ARG A 148 50.65 -42.05 28.59
CA ARG A 148 50.53 -43.02 29.70
C ARG A 148 51.51 -44.19 29.56
N ALA A 149 51.65 -44.76 28.37
CA ALA A 149 52.61 -45.83 28.11
C ALA A 149 54.06 -45.39 28.39
N ARG A 150 54.45 -44.20 27.92
CA ARG A 150 55.78 -43.61 28.23
C ARG A 150 55.96 -43.32 29.73
N ALA A 151 54.92 -42.88 30.43
CA ALA A 151 54.99 -42.65 31.88
C ALA A 151 55.22 -43.95 32.66
N ILE A 152 54.60 -45.06 32.22
CA ILE A 152 54.85 -46.40 32.78
C ILE A 152 56.29 -46.83 32.51
N GLU A 153 56.77 -46.68 31.28
CA GLU A 153 58.16 -47.00 30.90
C GLU A 153 59.17 -46.19 31.74
N PHE A 154 58.94 -44.89 31.92
CA PHE A 154 59.78 -44.05 32.77
C PHE A 154 59.72 -44.46 34.26
N ASN A 155 58.55 -44.90 34.75
CA ASN A 155 58.38 -45.34 36.14
C ASN A 155 59.01 -46.72 36.43
N VAL A 156 59.13 -47.59 35.42
CA VAL A 156 59.88 -48.86 35.52
C VAL A 156 61.40 -48.61 35.49
N GLN A 157 61.86 -47.51 34.87
CA GLN A 157 63.29 -47.16 34.79
C GLN A 157 63.85 -46.43 36.03
N VAL A 158 63.00 -45.87 36.91
CA VAL A 158 63.46 -45.13 38.10
C VAL A 158 63.29 -46.01 39.34
N PRO A 159 64.37 -46.46 39.99
CA PRO A 159 64.27 -47.16 41.26
C PRO A 159 63.62 -46.25 42.32
N TRP A 160 62.75 -46.82 43.15
CA TRP A 160 61.97 -46.20 44.23
C TRP A 160 62.76 -45.39 45.28
N HIS A 161 64.07 -45.19 45.11
CA HIS A 161 64.94 -44.54 46.08
C HIS A 161 65.18 -43.04 45.84
N VAL A 162 64.59 -42.40 44.82
CA VAL A 162 64.83 -40.97 44.52
C VAL A 162 63.55 -40.11 44.54
N SER A 163 62.39 -40.69 44.83
CA SER A 163 61.08 -40.03 44.68
C SER A 163 60.63 -39.15 45.86
N ASN A 164 61.36 -39.11 46.97
CA ASN A 164 60.94 -38.34 48.16
C ASN A 164 61.50 -36.91 48.27
N ALA A 165 62.41 -36.49 47.38
CA ALA A 165 63.04 -35.16 47.49
C ALA A 165 62.61 -34.14 46.41
N ARG A 166 62.22 -34.58 45.20
CA ARG A 166 61.83 -33.65 44.11
C ARG A 166 60.34 -33.29 44.06
N SER A 167 59.47 -34.14 44.60
CA SER A 167 58.01 -33.95 44.62
C SER A 167 57.57 -32.81 45.55
N ALA A 168 58.31 -32.56 46.64
CA ALA A 168 58.08 -31.41 47.53
C ALA A 168 58.48 -30.06 46.88
N ALA A 169 59.53 -30.04 46.04
CA ALA A 169 59.99 -28.82 45.38
C ALA A 169 59.09 -28.40 44.19
N ALA A 170 58.53 -29.35 43.44
CA ALA A 170 57.70 -29.05 42.27
C ALA A 170 56.27 -28.53 42.62
N LEU A 171 55.74 -28.86 43.80
CA LEU A 171 54.44 -28.36 44.27
C LEU A 171 54.49 -26.94 44.87
N SER A 172 55.69 -26.41 45.15
CA SER A 172 55.89 -25.00 45.52
C SER A 172 55.91 -24.08 44.30
N GLN A 173 56.42 -24.56 43.15
CA GLN A 173 56.60 -23.72 41.96
C GLN A 173 55.35 -23.61 41.07
N LYS A 174 54.34 -24.49 41.25
CA LYS A 174 53.08 -24.45 40.47
C LYS A 174 51.99 -23.54 41.04
N ARG A 175 52.19 -22.94 42.22
CA ARG A 175 51.18 -22.07 42.84
C ARG A 175 51.19 -20.61 42.36
N ASN A 176 52.08 -20.26 41.43
CA ASN A 176 52.24 -18.88 40.95
C ASN A 176 51.72 -18.61 39.53
N TRP A 177 51.01 -19.57 38.91
CA TRP A 177 50.50 -19.43 37.53
C TRP A 177 48.98 -19.21 37.45
N LEU A 178 48.29 -19.14 38.59
CA LEU A 178 46.86 -18.90 38.68
C LEU A 178 46.57 -17.43 39.01
N SER A 179 46.81 -16.52 38.07
CA SER A 179 46.06 -15.25 37.94
C SER A 179 46.57 -14.41 36.77
N VAL A 180 46.39 -14.87 35.54
CA VAL A 180 46.34 -13.95 34.39
C VAL A 180 45.03 -14.23 33.67
N VAL A 181 43.96 -13.63 34.19
CA VAL A 181 42.68 -13.58 33.48
C VAL A 181 42.87 -12.53 32.37
N PRO A 182 42.74 -12.89 31.09
CA PRO A 182 42.83 -11.91 30.01
C PRO A 182 41.73 -10.87 30.17
N ARG A 183 42.11 -9.59 30.20
CA ARG A 183 41.15 -8.48 30.17
C ARG A 183 40.66 -8.33 28.73
N VAL A 184 39.37 -8.59 28.52
CA VAL A 184 38.68 -8.32 27.26
C VAL A 184 37.96 -6.99 27.41
N CYS A 185 38.24 -6.04 26.51
CA CYS A 185 37.50 -4.79 26.46
C CYS A 185 36.05 -5.07 25.98
N PRO A 186 35.02 -4.73 26.76
CA PRO A 186 33.64 -5.01 26.39
C PRO A 186 33.15 -4.19 25.18
N ASN A 187 33.83 -3.09 24.84
CA ASN A 187 33.37 -2.17 23.79
C ASN A 187 33.94 -2.50 22.40
N CYS A 188 35.14 -3.06 22.33
CA CYS A 188 35.80 -3.37 21.04
C CYS A 188 36.33 -4.81 20.94
N GLY A 189 36.19 -5.63 21.99
CA GLY A 189 36.66 -7.02 22.00
C GLY A 189 38.18 -7.17 22.06
N TRP A 190 38.93 -6.08 22.25
CA TRP A 190 40.38 -6.12 22.37
C TRP A 190 40.83 -6.92 23.60
N VAL A 191 41.83 -7.80 23.43
CA VAL A 191 42.33 -8.71 24.48
C VAL A 191 43.78 -8.37 24.80
N GLU A 192 44.06 -8.00 26.05
CA GLU A 192 45.43 -7.78 26.52
C GLU A 192 46.16 -9.12 26.66
N GLN A 193 47.07 -9.44 25.74
CA GLN A 193 47.94 -10.60 25.87
C GLN A 193 49.04 -10.29 26.91
N GLY A 194 49.04 -11.07 28.00
CA GLY A 194 49.99 -10.91 29.10
C GLY A 194 51.44 -10.86 28.62
N ALA A 195 52.15 -9.81 29.05
CA ALA A 195 53.50 -9.47 28.62
C ALA A 195 54.51 -10.61 28.85
N GLY A 196 55.05 -11.16 27.75
CA GLY A 196 56.37 -11.79 27.74
C GLY A 196 57.45 -10.71 27.89
N ASN A 197 58.49 -11.04 28.66
CA ASN A 197 59.59 -10.17 29.09
C ASN A 197 60.15 -9.23 27.99
N HIS A 198 59.71 -7.96 27.99
CA HIS A 198 60.42 -6.84 27.35
C HIS A 198 60.37 -5.59 28.24
N PRO A 199 61.47 -4.83 28.38
CA PRO A 199 61.51 -3.67 29.25
C PRO A 199 60.92 -2.41 28.60
N VAL A 200 59.91 -1.87 29.30
CA VAL A 200 59.53 -0.46 29.50
C VAL A 200 59.19 0.41 28.27
N SER A 201 57.92 0.80 28.18
CA SER A 201 57.52 2.17 27.80
C SER A 201 56.39 2.63 28.72
N VAL A 202 56.55 3.83 29.29
CA VAL A 202 55.68 4.43 30.30
C VAL A 202 54.46 5.03 29.60
N LYS A 203 53.35 4.28 29.54
CA LYS A 203 52.00 4.81 29.32
C LYS A 203 51.07 4.35 30.43
N PRO A 204 50.07 5.15 30.83
CA PRO A 204 49.16 4.81 31.93
C PRO A 204 48.40 3.51 31.58
N LYS A 205 48.67 2.44 32.34
CA LYS A 205 48.24 1.04 32.10
C LYS A 205 46.72 0.78 32.22
N ASN A 206 45.89 1.81 32.17
CA ASN A 206 44.47 1.69 32.55
C ASN A 206 43.49 2.06 31.44
N SER A 207 43.93 2.42 30.23
CA SER A 207 43.03 2.70 29.11
C SER A 207 43.27 1.77 27.91
N CYS A 208 42.18 1.36 27.24
CA CYS A 208 42.26 0.58 26.01
C CYS A 208 42.83 1.43 24.87
N PRO A 209 43.86 0.96 24.14
CA PRO A 209 44.50 1.75 23.08
C PRO A 209 43.59 2.01 21.87
N ASP A 210 42.63 1.11 21.59
CA ASP A 210 41.79 1.20 20.40
C ASP A 210 40.53 2.05 20.60
N CYS A 211 40.03 2.16 21.84
CA CYS A 211 38.76 2.86 22.11
C CYS A 211 38.81 3.84 23.29
N GLY A 212 39.95 3.99 23.97
CA GLY A 212 40.13 4.92 25.08
C GLY A 212 39.40 4.55 26.37
N TYR A 213 38.79 3.36 26.46
CA TYR A 213 38.02 2.93 27.62
C TYR A 213 38.90 2.74 28.87
N GLU A 214 38.61 3.47 29.95
CA GLU A 214 39.33 3.36 31.22
C GLU A 214 38.77 2.23 32.11
N PHE A 215 39.63 1.28 32.49
CA PHE A 215 39.27 0.22 33.42
C PHE A 215 39.24 0.75 34.86
N SER A 216 38.05 0.85 35.45
CA SER A 216 37.89 1.17 36.88
C SER A 216 38.59 0.11 37.73
N ARG A 217 39.47 0.52 38.65
CA ARG A 217 40.13 -0.41 39.59
C ARG A 217 39.09 -0.96 40.58
N PRO A 218 39.09 -2.26 40.91
CA PRO A 218 38.38 -2.73 42.08
C PRO A 218 39.06 -2.15 43.33
N VAL A 219 38.27 -1.51 44.18
CA VAL A 219 38.67 -1.16 45.55
C VAL A 219 38.75 -2.49 46.31
N LEU A 220 39.96 -2.83 46.78
CA LEU A 220 40.20 -3.95 47.71
C LEU A 220 39.71 -3.56 49.10
#